data_AF-A0A924UZ43-F1
#
_entry.id   AF-A0A924UZ43-F1
#
_cell.length_a   1.000
_cell.length_b   1.000
_cell.length_c   1.000
_cell.angle_alpha   90.00
_cell.angle_beta   90.00
_cell.angle_gamma   90.00
#
_symmetry.space_group_name_H-M   'P 1'
#
loop_
_entity.id
_entity.type
_entity.pdbx_description
1 polymer ?
#
loop_
_entity_poly.entity_id
_entity_poly.type
_entity_poly.pdbx_seq_one_letter_code
_entity_poly.pdbx_strand_id
1 'polypeptide(L)'
;MKTLQINLSLLIACSIILTSCLTAKKVDRQVAKKYDELSSSTKKQTKENILITSKLITLDNKISTSETKTSNVLPLIIYNRWNYTNTCTLNPQIPINNFTSTVLSASSKGLRDKIIGQTLELSVEKIPNVFAIDDKAHVIFFGYAVGWDDVSIMSDKVDLVVNYKLLKDGTETKKGLITVPYIYDKEKLGMFKSWKKATDEFLDQYDMNITEMSKSFVKKLVSEI
;
A
#
# COMPACT_ATOMS: atom_id res chain seq x y z
N MET A 1 18.25 24.56 -46.30
CA MET A 1 18.35 23.18 -45.74
C MET A 1 18.88 23.10 -44.30
N LYS A 2 19.87 23.90 -43.88
CA LYS A 2 20.41 23.85 -42.50
C LYS A 2 19.41 24.23 -41.38
N THR A 3 18.51 25.18 -41.63
CA THR A 3 17.47 25.59 -40.67
C THR A 3 16.40 24.52 -40.41
N LEU A 4 16.10 23.67 -41.41
CA LEU A 4 15.14 22.57 -41.27
C LEU A 4 15.71 21.41 -40.42
N GLN A 5 17.03 21.14 -40.55
CA GLN A 5 17.71 20.12 -39.73
C GLN A 5 17.83 20.53 -38.26
N ILE A 6 18.06 21.81 -37.96
CA ILE A 6 18.14 22.31 -36.58
C ILE A 6 16.78 22.19 -35.87
N ASN A 7 15.69 22.53 -36.54
CA ASN A 7 14.34 22.41 -35.98
C ASN A 7 13.92 20.96 -35.75
N LEU A 8 14.34 20.02 -36.61
CA LEU A 8 14.06 18.59 -36.46
C LEU A 8 14.84 17.96 -35.29
N SER A 9 16.13 18.28 -35.13
CA SER A 9 16.92 17.83 -33.98
C SER A 9 16.38 18.37 -32.65
N LEU A 10 15.89 19.62 -32.62
CA LEU A 10 15.29 20.21 -31.43
C LEU A 10 13.96 19.53 -31.06
N LEU A 11 13.13 19.18 -32.06
CA LEU A 11 11.87 18.45 -31.88
C LEU A 11 12.09 17.02 -31.38
N ILE A 12 13.11 16.32 -31.90
CA ILE A 12 13.49 14.97 -31.45
C ILE A 12 14.05 15.03 -30.02
N ALA A 13 14.93 16.00 -29.71
CA ALA A 13 15.45 16.20 -28.37
C ALA A 13 14.34 16.53 -27.35
N CYS A 14 13.37 17.37 -27.71
CA CYS A 14 12.20 17.66 -26.87
C CYS A 14 11.29 16.44 -26.66
N SER A 15 11.17 15.56 -27.66
CA SER A 15 10.34 14.35 -27.55
C SER A 15 10.92 13.31 -26.57
N ILE A 16 12.25 13.24 -26.45
CA ILE A 16 12.93 12.32 -25.53
C ILE A 16 12.76 12.75 -24.05
N ILE A 17 12.52 14.03 -23.78
CA ILE A 17 12.36 14.54 -22.40
C ILE A 17 10.95 14.20 -21.85
N LEU A 18 10.00 13.87 -22.72
CA LEU A 18 8.60 13.57 -22.34
C LEU A 18 8.38 12.09 -21.96
N THR A 19 9.29 11.18 -22.29
CA THR A 19 9.23 9.76 -21.88
C THR A 19 9.78 9.59 -20.47
N SER A 20 9.05 10.17 -19.52
CA SER A 20 9.51 10.23 -18.14
C SER A 20 9.27 8.88 -17.45
N CYS A 21 10.32 8.04 -17.34
CA CYS A 21 10.29 6.75 -16.64
C CYS A 21 9.69 6.85 -15.22
N LEU A 22 9.12 5.75 -14.74
CA LEU A 22 8.58 5.61 -13.39
C LEU A 22 9.73 5.59 -12.37
N THR A 23 9.86 6.65 -11.57
CA THR A 23 10.88 6.79 -10.52
C THR A 23 10.25 6.70 -9.14
N ALA A 24 10.96 6.19 -8.13
CA ALA A 24 10.54 6.19 -6.73
C ALA A 24 9.91 7.52 -6.26
N LYS A 25 10.52 8.67 -6.59
CA LYS A 25 9.99 10.00 -6.24
C LYS A 25 8.58 10.27 -6.80
N LYS A 26 8.25 9.76 -7.99
CA LYS A 26 6.93 9.93 -8.59
C LYS A 26 5.89 9.05 -7.88
N VAL A 27 6.29 7.85 -7.49
CA VAL A 27 5.45 6.94 -6.69
C VAL A 27 5.15 7.59 -5.34
N ASP A 28 6.18 8.04 -4.61
CA ASP A 28 6.00 8.74 -3.33
C ASP A 28 5.11 9.98 -3.45
N ARG A 29 5.27 10.78 -4.53
CA ARG A 29 4.40 11.94 -4.77
C ARG A 29 2.94 11.54 -5.01
N GLN A 30 2.69 10.44 -5.71
CA GLN A 30 1.33 9.95 -5.96
C GLN A 30 0.68 9.42 -4.68
N VAL A 31 1.44 8.64 -3.89
CA VAL A 31 1.00 8.15 -2.58
C VAL A 31 0.74 9.30 -1.61
N ALA A 32 1.65 10.28 -1.57
CA ALA A 32 1.46 11.49 -0.78
C ALA A 32 0.19 12.22 -1.19
N LYS A 33 -0.08 12.39 -2.49
CA LYS A 33 -1.33 13.02 -2.96
C LYS A 33 -2.59 12.30 -2.44
N LYS A 34 -2.58 10.98 -2.33
CA LYS A 34 -3.71 10.19 -1.81
C LYS A 34 -3.89 10.34 -0.30
N TYR A 35 -2.78 10.38 0.45
CA TYR A 35 -2.79 10.32 1.92
C TYR A 35 -2.45 11.64 2.64
N ASP A 36 -2.06 12.72 1.93
CA ASP A 36 -1.78 14.06 2.50
C ASP A 36 -3.00 14.61 3.24
N GLU A 37 -4.19 14.37 2.70
CA GLU A 37 -5.46 14.78 3.32
C GLU A 37 -5.77 13.97 4.59
N LEU A 38 -5.24 12.74 4.70
CA LEU A 38 -5.46 11.80 5.81
C LEU A 38 -4.45 11.93 6.96
N SER A 39 -3.31 12.58 6.71
CA SER A 39 -2.24 12.86 7.69
C SER A 39 -2.68 13.77 8.84
N SER A 40 -3.66 14.63 8.61
CA SER A 40 -4.08 15.66 9.56
C SER A 40 -5.03 15.18 10.67
N SER A 41 -5.55 13.95 10.60
CA SER A 41 -6.45 13.42 11.62
C SER A 41 -5.86 12.19 12.31
N THR A 42 -5.07 12.41 13.37
CA THR A 42 -5.07 11.47 14.49
C THR A 42 -6.52 11.42 14.98
N LYS A 43 -7.32 10.46 14.47
CA LYS A 43 -8.69 10.26 14.93
C LYS A 43 -8.60 9.98 16.42
N LYS A 44 -9.00 10.96 17.23
CA LYS A 44 -9.10 10.89 18.69
C LYS A 44 -9.73 9.54 19.05
N GLN A 45 -9.04 8.73 19.85
CA GLN A 45 -9.59 7.51 20.43
C GLN A 45 -10.78 7.91 21.33
N THR A 46 -12.00 7.78 20.82
CA THR A 46 -13.23 8.11 21.56
C THR A 46 -14.05 6.86 21.85
N LYS A 47 -13.43 5.82 22.44
CA LYS A 47 -14.17 4.76 23.16
C LYS A 47 -13.36 4.35 24.38
N GLU A 48 -13.90 4.65 25.57
CA GLU A 48 -13.20 4.61 26.87
C GLU A 48 -12.62 3.23 27.28
N ASN A 49 -13.00 2.14 26.61
CA ASN A 49 -12.61 0.77 26.99
C ASN A 49 -11.77 0.02 25.93
N ILE A 50 -11.35 0.65 24.83
CA ILE A 50 -10.54 0.01 23.78
C ILE A 50 -9.28 0.84 23.51
N LEU A 51 -8.13 0.31 23.90
CA LEU A 51 -6.82 0.93 23.69
C LEU A 51 -6.09 0.19 22.58
N ILE A 52 -5.71 0.91 21.52
CA ILE A 52 -5.00 0.33 20.36
C ILE A 52 -3.60 0.91 20.31
N THR A 53 -2.61 0.02 20.36
CA THR A 53 -1.18 0.31 20.24
C THR A 53 -0.60 -0.42 19.03
N SER A 54 0.54 0.05 18.54
CA SER A 54 1.27 -0.61 17.47
C SER A 54 2.73 -0.77 17.87
N LYS A 55 3.30 -1.93 17.56
CA LYS A 55 4.75 -2.20 17.71
C LYS A 55 5.55 -1.86 16.45
N LEU A 56 4.88 -1.42 15.39
CA LEU A 56 5.51 -1.12 14.11
C LEU A 56 6.30 0.19 14.21
N ILE A 57 7.53 0.17 13.67
CA ILE A 57 8.39 1.35 13.59
C ILE A 57 7.70 2.37 12.69
N THR A 58 7.31 3.50 13.28
CA THR A 58 6.86 4.64 12.49
C THR A 58 8.07 5.22 11.78
N LEU A 59 8.01 5.23 10.46
CA LEU A 59 8.82 6.16 9.69
C LEU A 59 8.48 7.57 10.22
N ASP A 60 9.48 8.43 10.42
CA ASP A 60 9.29 9.87 10.69
C ASP A 60 8.23 10.48 9.74
N ASN A 61 7.82 11.75 9.93
CA ASN A 61 6.77 12.52 9.20
C ASN A 61 6.58 12.34 7.66
N LYS A 62 7.33 11.50 6.98
CA LYS A 62 7.11 10.93 5.65
C LYS A 62 5.92 9.96 5.61
N ILE A 63 5.08 10.13 4.58
CA ILE A 63 3.92 9.30 4.27
C ILE A 63 4.33 7.94 3.68
N SER A 64 5.38 7.93 2.86
CA SER A 64 5.94 6.72 2.25
C SER A 64 7.43 6.87 1.96
N THR A 65 8.11 5.75 1.76
CA THR A 65 9.47 5.70 1.23
C THR A 65 9.52 4.68 0.10
N SER A 66 9.87 5.13 -1.10
CA SER A 66 10.02 4.25 -2.26
C SER A 66 11.49 4.03 -2.64
N GLU A 67 11.82 2.78 -2.97
CA GLU A 67 13.12 2.37 -3.50
C GLU A 67 12.95 1.77 -4.89
N THR A 68 13.74 2.24 -5.86
CA THR A 68 13.77 1.69 -7.22
C THR A 68 14.81 0.59 -7.29
N LYS A 69 14.39 -0.63 -7.63
CA LYS A 69 15.25 -1.77 -7.94
C LYS A 69 15.15 -2.07 -9.44
N THR A 70 16.24 -1.90 -10.16
CA THR A 70 16.35 -2.35 -11.56
C THR A 70 16.74 -3.82 -11.54
N SER A 71 15.86 -4.71 -12.00
CA SER A 71 16.10 -6.15 -11.86
C SER A 71 16.88 -6.73 -13.03
N ASN A 72 16.58 -6.38 -14.29
CA ASN A 72 17.30 -6.89 -15.46
C ASN A 72 17.10 -6.01 -16.70
N VAL A 73 18.20 -5.74 -17.41
CA VAL A 73 18.20 -5.21 -18.78
C VAL A 73 18.75 -6.32 -19.68
N LEU A 74 17.94 -6.80 -20.62
CA LEU A 74 18.37 -7.80 -21.60
C LEU A 74 18.39 -7.15 -22.98
N PRO A 75 19.55 -6.63 -23.42
CA PRO A 75 19.67 -6.06 -24.75
C PRO A 75 19.92 -7.17 -25.77
N LEU A 76 18.92 -7.56 -26.55
CA LEU A 76 19.09 -8.42 -27.72
C LEU A 76 18.99 -7.57 -28.98
N ILE A 77 19.71 -7.96 -30.03
CA ILE A 77 19.78 -7.24 -31.32
C ILE A 77 18.38 -6.89 -31.88
N ILE A 78 17.39 -7.78 -31.65
CA ILE A 78 16.02 -7.64 -32.16
C ILE A 78 15.04 -7.27 -31.02
N TYR A 79 15.43 -7.45 -29.76
CA TYR A 79 14.51 -7.35 -28.62
C TYR A 79 15.20 -6.81 -27.36
N ASN A 80 14.76 -5.64 -26.91
CA ASN A 80 15.15 -5.09 -25.63
C ASN A 80 14.05 -5.30 -24.60
N ARG A 81 14.45 -5.74 -23.41
CA ARG A 81 13.56 -5.83 -22.25
C ARG A 81 14.18 -5.10 -21.06
N TRP A 82 13.41 -4.21 -20.47
CA TRP A 82 13.75 -3.54 -19.21
C TRP A 82 12.73 -3.93 -18.14
N ASN A 83 13.20 -4.31 -16.96
CA ASN A 83 12.34 -4.57 -15.81
C ASN A 83 12.74 -3.64 -14.65
N TYR A 84 11.85 -2.72 -14.30
CA TYR A 84 11.98 -1.82 -13.17
C TYR A 84 10.95 -2.20 -12.10
N THR A 85 11.40 -2.34 -10.86
CA THR A 85 10.51 -2.60 -9.73
C THR A 85 10.67 -1.47 -8.73
N ASN A 86 9.61 -0.70 -8.48
CA ASN A 86 9.59 0.33 -7.46
C ASN A 86 8.89 -0.23 -6.22
N THR A 87 9.63 -0.53 -5.15
CA THR A 87 9.06 -0.97 -3.87
C THR A 87 8.75 0.26 -3.02
N CYS A 88 7.51 0.43 -2.61
CA CYS A 88 7.02 1.51 -1.76
C CYS A 88 6.64 0.94 -0.40
N THR A 89 7.21 1.52 0.65
CA THR A 89 6.85 1.27 2.04
C THR A 89 6.01 2.44 2.55
N LEU A 90 4.74 2.19 2.85
CA LEU A 90 3.82 3.12 3.47
C LEU A 90 4.16 3.30 4.95
N ASN A 91 3.89 4.50 5.46
CA ASN A 91 3.91 4.76 6.90
C ASN A 91 2.88 3.84 7.58
N PRO A 92 3.29 2.99 8.54
CA PRO A 92 2.38 2.07 9.22
C PRO A 92 1.17 2.75 9.87
N GLN A 93 1.26 4.03 10.20
CA GLN A 93 0.14 4.79 10.77
C GLN A 93 -1.08 4.84 9.84
N ILE A 94 -0.89 4.78 8.52
CA ILE A 94 -2.00 4.79 7.55
C ILE A 94 -2.90 3.56 7.75
N PRO A 95 -2.40 2.31 7.60
CA PRO A 95 -3.24 1.14 7.82
C PRO A 95 -3.62 0.94 9.29
N ILE A 96 -2.83 1.40 10.27
CA ILE A 96 -3.21 1.38 11.70
C ILE A 96 -4.41 2.29 11.97
N ASN A 97 -4.46 3.49 11.38
CA ASN A 97 -5.57 4.42 11.55
C ASN A 97 -6.84 3.86 10.90
N ASN A 98 -6.71 3.26 9.71
CA ASN A 98 -7.81 2.55 9.07
C ASN A 98 -8.30 1.40 9.97
N PHE A 99 -7.38 0.53 10.44
CA PHE A 99 -7.68 -0.55 11.36
C PHE A 99 -8.40 -0.07 12.63
N THR A 100 -7.87 0.96 13.29
CA THR A 100 -8.43 1.57 14.49
C THR A 100 -9.85 2.05 14.23
N SER A 101 -10.06 2.81 13.16
CA SER A 101 -11.38 3.33 12.80
C SER A 101 -12.37 2.22 12.46
N THR A 102 -11.90 1.14 11.82
CA THR A 102 -12.72 0.00 11.45
C THR A 102 -13.06 -0.86 12.67
N VAL A 103 -12.13 -1.13 13.57
CA VAL A 103 -12.41 -1.85 14.82
C VAL A 103 -13.38 -1.05 15.69
N LEU A 104 -13.16 0.25 15.82
CA LEU A 104 -14.07 1.12 16.56
C LEU A 104 -15.45 1.17 15.89
N SER A 105 -15.58 1.25 14.57
CA SER A 105 -16.90 1.25 13.93
C SER A 105 -17.57 -0.14 13.95
N ALA A 106 -16.81 -1.22 13.73
CA ALA A 106 -17.29 -2.60 13.68
C ALA A 106 -17.47 -3.25 15.06
N SER A 107 -17.03 -2.60 16.15
CA SER A 107 -17.32 -3.01 17.52
C SER A 107 -18.84 -3.05 17.76
N SER A 108 -19.43 -4.20 17.45
CA SER A 108 -20.85 -4.46 17.57
C SER A 108 -21.30 -4.42 19.02
N LYS A 109 -22.62 -4.41 19.23
CA LYS A 109 -23.20 -4.60 20.56
C LYS A 109 -22.63 -5.86 21.25
N GLY A 110 -22.40 -6.94 20.50
CA GLY A 110 -21.83 -8.19 21.04
C GLY A 110 -20.41 -8.05 21.58
N LEU A 111 -19.51 -7.31 20.91
CA LEU A 111 -18.18 -7.06 21.48
C LEU A 111 -18.29 -6.17 22.73
N ARG A 112 -19.13 -5.14 22.66
CA ARG A 112 -19.34 -4.18 23.74
C ARG A 112 -19.89 -4.83 25.00
N ASP A 113 -20.89 -5.70 24.85
CA ASP A 113 -21.51 -6.42 25.96
C ASP A 113 -20.50 -7.35 26.66
N LYS A 114 -19.56 -7.93 25.90
CA LYS A 114 -18.51 -8.81 26.43
C LYS A 114 -17.38 -8.08 27.16
N ILE A 115 -17.16 -6.79 26.86
CA ILE A 115 -16.10 -5.96 27.47
C ILE A 115 -16.64 -4.99 28.53
N ILE A 116 -17.90 -5.13 28.98
CA ILE A 116 -18.45 -4.28 30.05
C ILE A 116 -17.63 -4.50 31.32
N GLY A 117 -17.03 -3.42 31.84
CA GLY A 117 -16.15 -3.46 33.03
C GLY A 117 -14.77 -4.04 32.76
N GLN A 118 -14.36 -4.18 31.49
CA GLN A 118 -13.03 -4.63 31.08
C GLN A 118 -12.43 -3.65 30.06
N THR A 119 -11.12 -3.49 30.11
CA THR A 119 -10.34 -2.73 29.12
C THR A 119 -9.73 -3.70 28.12
N LEU A 120 -10.01 -3.50 26.84
CA LEU A 120 -9.43 -4.26 25.75
C LEU A 120 -8.21 -3.50 25.21
N GLU A 121 -7.03 -4.08 25.38
CA GLU A 121 -5.81 -3.60 24.74
C GLU A 121 -5.52 -4.42 23.49
N LEU A 122 -5.35 -3.75 22.36
CA LEU A 122 -4.94 -4.34 21.10
C LEU A 122 -3.54 -3.85 20.74
N SER A 123 -2.66 -4.76 20.39
CA SER A 123 -1.30 -4.45 19.93
C SER A 123 -1.12 -5.03 18.52
N VAL A 124 -1.03 -4.14 17.53
CA VAL A 124 -0.80 -4.53 16.13
C VAL A 124 0.68 -4.87 15.95
N GLU A 125 0.96 -6.13 15.60
CA GLU A 125 2.33 -6.62 15.41
C GLU A 125 2.74 -6.63 13.94
N LYS A 126 1.81 -7.02 13.04
CA LYS A 126 2.03 -7.02 11.59
C LYS A 126 0.78 -6.52 10.89
N ILE A 127 0.97 -5.70 9.87
CA ILE A 127 -0.06 -5.23 8.94
C ILE A 127 0.62 -5.01 7.59
N PRO A 128 -0.04 -5.33 6.45
CA PRO A 128 0.47 -4.93 5.14
C PRO A 128 0.75 -3.43 5.13
N ASN A 129 1.94 -3.04 4.70
CA ASN A 129 2.31 -1.65 4.48
C ASN A 129 3.35 -1.49 3.35
N VAL A 130 3.67 -2.57 2.63
CA VAL A 130 4.64 -2.57 1.53
C VAL A 130 3.94 -3.03 0.27
N PHE A 131 4.20 -2.35 -0.84
CA PHE A 131 3.77 -2.77 -2.16
C PHE A 131 4.86 -2.47 -3.20
N ALA A 132 4.84 -3.18 -4.32
CA ALA A 132 5.77 -3.01 -5.43
C ALA A 132 5.01 -2.69 -6.72
N ILE A 133 5.52 -1.73 -7.47
CA ILE A 133 5.08 -1.44 -8.84
C ILE A 133 6.15 -2.00 -9.78
N ASP A 134 5.79 -3.06 -10.48
CA ASP A 134 6.60 -3.64 -11.55
C ASP A 134 6.25 -2.95 -12.87
N ASP A 135 7.25 -2.40 -13.54
CA ASP A 135 7.18 -1.77 -14.85
C ASP A 135 8.11 -2.53 -15.81
N LYS A 136 7.52 -3.20 -16.79
CA LYS A 136 8.22 -4.03 -17.78
C LYS A 136 8.03 -3.42 -19.15
N ALA A 137 9.11 -2.84 -19.67
CA ALA A 137 9.12 -2.29 -21.01
C ALA A 137 9.74 -3.29 -21.98
N HIS A 138 9.09 -3.45 -23.12
CA HIS A 138 9.48 -4.33 -24.21
C HIS A 138 9.64 -3.50 -25.48
N VAL A 139 10.73 -3.69 -26.21
CA VAL A 139 10.91 -3.06 -27.53
C VAL A 139 11.43 -4.10 -28.52
N ILE A 140 10.73 -4.24 -29.64
CA ILE A 140 11.15 -5.05 -30.79
C ILE A 140 11.58 -4.13 -31.93
N PHE A 141 12.69 -4.47 -32.57
CA PHE A 141 13.18 -3.82 -33.78
C PHE A 141 12.93 -4.72 -34.99
N PHE A 142 11.91 -4.39 -35.80
CA PHE A 142 11.62 -5.12 -37.05
C PHE A 142 11.24 -4.13 -38.16
N GLY A 143 12.25 -3.50 -38.78
CA GLY A 143 12.08 -2.42 -39.76
C GLY A 143 11.65 -1.07 -39.16
N TYR A 144 10.89 -1.10 -38.06
CA TYR A 144 10.54 0.01 -37.19
C TYR A 144 10.58 -0.47 -35.72
N ALA A 145 10.71 0.46 -34.77
CA ALA A 145 10.70 0.14 -33.34
C ALA A 145 9.25 0.10 -32.83
N VAL A 146 8.83 -1.05 -32.29
CA VAL A 146 7.53 -1.22 -31.61
C VAL A 146 7.80 -1.50 -30.16
N GLY A 147 7.24 -0.67 -29.28
CA GLY A 147 7.36 -0.83 -27.84
C GLY A 147 6.01 -1.04 -27.17
N TRP A 148 6.00 -1.77 -26.06
CA TRP A 148 4.87 -1.83 -25.14
C TRP A 148 5.35 -1.97 -23.70
N ASP A 149 4.56 -1.44 -22.77
CA ASP A 149 4.83 -1.47 -21.34
C ASP A 149 3.75 -2.31 -20.63
N ASP A 150 4.19 -3.18 -19.72
CA ASP A 150 3.34 -3.93 -18.80
C ASP A 150 3.63 -3.45 -17.37
N VAL A 151 2.65 -2.77 -16.78
CA VAL A 151 2.75 -2.27 -15.41
C VAL A 151 1.83 -3.11 -14.52
N SER A 152 2.34 -3.56 -13.38
CA SER A 152 1.56 -4.32 -12.39
C SER A 152 1.90 -3.87 -10.98
N ILE A 153 0.92 -3.94 -10.08
CA ILE A 153 1.08 -3.53 -8.68
C ILE A 153 0.82 -4.73 -7.78
N MET A 154 1.69 -4.94 -6.79
CA MET A 154 1.65 -6.09 -5.90
C MET A 154 1.84 -5.64 -4.46
N SER A 155 0.91 -5.99 -3.57
CA SER A 155 1.14 -5.87 -2.13
C SER A 155 2.07 -6.99 -1.65
N ASP A 156 2.83 -6.73 -0.60
CA ASP A 156 3.41 -7.80 0.20
C ASP A 156 2.27 -8.63 0.84
N LYS A 157 2.40 -9.95 0.82
CA LYS A 157 1.44 -10.92 1.37
C LYS A 157 1.66 -11.06 2.88
N VAL A 158 1.47 -9.98 3.60
CA VAL A 158 1.65 -9.92 5.06
C VAL A 158 0.31 -10.13 5.75
N ASP A 159 0.21 -11.14 6.60
CA ASP A 159 -0.98 -11.34 7.42
C ASP A 159 -1.14 -10.23 8.46
N LEU A 160 -2.38 -9.88 8.77
CA LEU A 160 -2.69 -9.02 9.91
C LEU A 160 -2.54 -9.84 11.19
N VAL A 161 -1.63 -9.42 12.06
CA VAL A 161 -1.36 -10.08 13.34
C VAL A 161 -1.60 -9.08 14.46
N VAL A 162 -2.57 -9.39 15.32
CA VAL A 162 -2.96 -8.52 16.44
C VAL A 162 -2.97 -9.34 17.72
N ASN A 163 -2.21 -8.87 18.70
CA ASN A 163 -2.23 -9.39 20.05
C ASN A 163 -3.32 -8.65 20.85
N TYR A 164 -4.18 -9.37 21.55
CA TYR A 164 -5.20 -8.75 22.40
C TYR A 164 -5.00 -9.14 23.86
N LYS A 165 -5.34 -8.20 24.75
CA LYS A 165 -5.40 -8.41 26.19
C LYS A 165 -6.68 -7.83 26.75
N LEU A 166 -7.33 -8.57 27.62
CA LEU A 166 -8.44 -8.10 28.43
C LEU A 166 -7.97 -7.86 29.85
N LEU A 167 -8.24 -6.67 30.37
CA LEU A 167 -7.91 -6.26 31.71
C LEU A 167 -9.22 -6.01 32.47
N LYS A 168 -9.39 -6.63 33.63
CA LYS A 168 -10.45 -6.30 34.58
C LYS A 168 -9.79 -5.75 35.84
N ASP A 169 -10.11 -4.50 36.19
CA ASP A 169 -9.53 -3.82 37.35
C ASP A 169 -7.98 -3.86 37.35
N GLY A 170 -7.36 -3.72 36.17
CA GLY A 170 -5.91 -3.77 35.98
C GLY A 170 -5.28 -5.16 35.95
N THR A 171 -6.06 -6.23 36.14
CA THR A 171 -5.58 -7.62 36.10
C THR A 171 -5.89 -8.27 34.76
N GLU A 172 -4.89 -8.93 34.14
CA GLU A 172 -5.05 -9.64 32.86
C GLU A 172 -5.96 -10.86 33.04
N THR A 173 -7.15 -10.82 32.44
CA THR A 173 -8.14 -11.91 32.49
C THR A 173 -8.00 -12.85 31.29
N LYS A 174 -7.57 -12.33 30.14
CA LYS A 174 -7.42 -13.11 28.90
C LYS A 174 -6.42 -12.45 27.98
N LYS A 175 -5.67 -13.26 27.25
CA LYS A 175 -4.81 -12.82 26.15
C LYS A 175 -4.84 -13.80 25.01
N GLY A 176 -4.55 -13.33 23.81
CA GLY A 176 -4.43 -14.18 22.64
C GLY A 176 -3.84 -13.46 21.45
N LEU A 177 -3.58 -14.22 20.40
CA LEU A 177 -3.03 -13.74 19.14
C LEU A 177 -4.01 -14.10 18.03
N ILE A 178 -4.54 -13.09 17.35
CA ILE A 178 -5.42 -13.30 16.21
C ILE A 178 -4.66 -12.97 14.93
N THR A 179 -4.56 -13.95 14.05
CA THR A 179 -4.02 -13.80 12.70
C THR A 179 -5.16 -13.83 11.68
N VAL A 180 -5.19 -12.83 10.81
CA VAL A 180 -6.10 -12.77 9.66
C VAL A 180 -5.25 -12.85 8.39
N PRO A 181 -5.41 -13.93 7.59
CA PRO A 181 -4.58 -14.14 6.42
C PRO A 181 -4.84 -13.08 5.35
N TYR A 182 -3.77 -12.66 4.66
CA TYR A 182 -3.90 -11.80 3.48
C TYR A 182 -4.23 -12.65 2.25
N ILE A 183 -5.47 -12.56 1.77
CA ILE A 183 -5.98 -13.39 0.66
C ILE A 183 -6.06 -12.66 -0.68
N TYR A 184 -5.55 -11.43 -0.78
CA TYR A 184 -5.65 -10.62 -1.98
C TYR A 184 -4.43 -10.85 -2.88
N ASP A 185 -4.68 -11.01 -4.17
CA ASP A 185 -3.66 -11.34 -5.17
C ASP A 185 -3.30 -10.14 -6.06
N LYS A 186 -2.32 -10.37 -6.95
CA LYS A 186 -1.73 -9.37 -7.85
C LYS A 186 -2.80 -8.72 -8.73
N GLU A 187 -2.85 -7.39 -8.73
CA GLU A 187 -3.64 -6.65 -9.70
C GLU A 187 -2.80 -6.35 -10.94
N LYS A 188 -3.12 -7.04 -12.03
CA LYS A 188 -2.61 -6.68 -13.36
C LYS A 188 -3.41 -5.49 -13.85
N LEU A 189 -2.70 -4.48 -14.35
CA LEU A 189 -3.38 -3.35 -14.98
C LEU A 189 -3.98 -3.79 -16.30
N GLY A 190 -5.19 -3.32 -16.58
CA GLY A 190 -5.75 -3.45 -17.92
C GLY A 190 -4.84 -2.76 -18.93
N MET A 191 -4.73 -3.33 -20.14
CA MET A 191 -4.07 -2.64 -21.25
C MET A 191 -4.62 -1.21 -21.33
N PHE A 192 -3.73 -0.23 -21.44
CA PHE A 192 -4.04 1.22 -21.53
C PHE A 192 -4.39 1.97 -20.22
N LYS A 193 -4.25 1.37 -19.03
CA LYS A 193 -4.31 2.15 -17.77
C LYS A 193 -2.98 2.86 -17.51
N SER A 194 -3.04 4.15 -17.13
CA SER A 194 -1.85 4.87 -16.67
C SER A 194 -1.43 4.36 -15.29
N TRP A 195 -0.11 4.32 -15.03
CA TRP A 195 0.43 3.88 -13.73
C TRP A 195 -0.15 4.68 -12.56
N LYS A 196 -0.48 5.96 -12.75
CA LYS A 196 -1.08 6.81 -11.70
C LYS A 196 -2.47 6.32 -11.30
N LYS A 197 -3.35 6.12 -12.29
CA LYS A 197 -4.71 5.65 -12.07
C LYS A 197 -4.71 4.26 -11.44
N ALA A 198 -3.81 3.42 -11.92
CA ALA A 198 -3.52 2.11 -11.36
C ALA A 198 -3.09 2.15 -9.90
N THR A 199 -2.14 3.03 -9.54
CA THR A 199 -1.74 3.23 -8.14
C THR A 199 -2.92 3.71 -7.30
N ASP A 200 -3.74 4.63 -7.79
CA ASP A 200 -4.91 5.11 -7.05
C ASP A 200 -5.94 3.99 -6.81
N GLU A 201 -6.29 3.22 -7.84
CA GLU A 201 -7.20 2.07 -7.73
C GLU A 201 -6.64 1.00 -6.76
N PHE A 202 -5.34 0.72 -6.83
CA PHE A 202 -4.69 -0.19 -5.91
C PHE A 202 -4.75 0.31 -4.46
N LEU A 203 -4.49 1.60 -4.22
CA LEU A 203 -4.56 2.18 -2.87
C LEU A 203 -6.00 2.15 -2.32
N ASP A 204 -7.00 2.39 -3.17
CA ASP A 204 -8.41 2.23 -2.81
C ASP A 204 -8.75 0.78 -2.44
N GLN A 205 -8.32 -0.18 -3.27
CA GLN A 205 -8.51 -1.60 -2.98
C GLN A 205 -7.76 -2.01 -1.71
N TYR A 206 -6.56 -1.51 -1.51
CA TYR A 206 -5.76 -1.74 -0.31
C TYR A 206 -6.50 -1.26 0.96
N ASP A 207 -7.08 -0.06 0.94
CA ASP A 207 -7.84 0.47 2.08
C ASP A 207 -9.11 -0.37 2.37
N MET A 208 -9.76 -0.87 1.32
CA MET A 208 -10.87 -1.83 1.45
C MET A 208 -10.41 -3.17 2.03
N ASN A 209 -9.28 -3.71 1.58
CA ASN A 209 -8.71 -4.96 2.06
C ASN A 209 -8.36 -4.86 3.55
N ILE A 210 -7.72 -3.77 3.99
CA ILE A 210 -7.44 -3.51 5.41
C ILE A 210 -8.76 -3.46 6.20
N THR A 211 -9.79 -2.79 5.68
CA THR A 211 -11.12 -2.72 6.31
C THR A 211 -11.74 -4.12 6.48
N GLU A 212 -11.67 -4.97 5.46
CA GLU A 212 -12.20 -6.34 5.51
C GLU A 212 -11.42 -7.24 6.48
N MET A 213 -10.09 -7.10 6.51
CA MET A 213 -9.24 -7.80 7.49
C MET A 213 -9.58 -7.36 8.92
N SER A 214 -9.78 -6.05 9.16
CA SER A 214 -10.21 -5.51 10.46
C SER A 214 -11.58 -6.03 10.89
N LYS A 215 -12.56 -6.10 9.97
CA LYS A 215 -13.88 -6.68 10.27
C LYS A 215 -13.77 -8.17 10.62
N SER A 216 -12.93 -8.90 9.89
CA SER A 216 -12.68 -10.32 10.14
C SER A 216 -11.99 -10.55 11.49
N PHE A 217 -11.04 -9.67 11.85
CA PHE A 217 -10.43 -9.65 13.17
C PHE A 217 -11.48 -9.45 14.27
N VAL A 218 -12.37 -8.46 14.14
CA VAL A 218 -13.43 -8.21 15.15
C VAL A 218 -14.35 -9.43 15.30
N LYS A 219 -14.73 -10.10 14.21
CA LYS A 219 -15.54 -11.32 14.27
C LYS A 219 -14.84 -12.43 15.06
N LYS A 220 -13.56 -12.68 14.78
CA LYS A 220 -12.75 -13.67 15.53
C LYS A 220 -12.60 -13.29 16.99
N LEU A 221 -12.37 -12.01 17.28
CA LEU A 221 -12.25 -11.50 18.64
C LEU A 221 -13.54 -11.72 19.44
N VAL A 222 -14.72 -11.47 18.84
CA VAL A 222 -16.01 -11.71 19.50
C VAL A 222 -16.25 -13.20 19.75
N SER A 223 -15.78 -14.11 18.89
CA SER A 223 -15.89 -15.55 19.14
C SER A 223 -14.92 -16.06 20.20
N GLU A 224 -13.73 -15.45 20.29
CA GLU A 224 -12.70 -15.89 21.23
C GLU A 224 -12.94 -15.38 22.64
N ILE A 225 -13.42 -14.13 22.81
CA ILE A 225 -13.70 -13.54 24.13
C ILE A 225 -14.94 -14.17 24.74
#